data_AF-A0A966SQX3-F1
#
_entry.id   AF-A0A966SQX3-F1
#
_cell.length_a   1.000
_cell.length_b   1.000
_cell.length_c   1.000
_cell.angle_alpha   90.00
_cell.angle_beta   90.00
_cell.angle_gamma   90.00
#
_symmetry.space_group_name_H-M   'P 1'
#
loop_
_entity.id
_entity.type
_entity.pdbx_description
1 polymer ?
#
loop_
_entity_poly.entity_id
_entity_poly.type
_entity_poly.pdbx_seq_one_letter_code
_entity_poly.pdbx_strand_id
1 'polypeptide(L)'
;MPGLTGMEVCQQLKADPRWWTIPVIFITANDSHPFRAEAQRLGAVDVLGKPFDILELLTAALTALKRPVPPNATLETLLRQYAPTP
;
A
#
# COMPACT_ATOMS: atom_id res chain seq x y z
N MET A 1 13.85 9.63 -4.31
CA MET A 1 13.36 10.82 -5.04
C MET A 1 13.73 12.03 -4.20
N PRO A 2 14.39 13.06 -4.76
CA PRO A 2 14.56 14.31 -4.04
C PRO A 2 13.19 14.99 -3.85
N GLY A 3 12.88 15.39 -2.62
CA GLY A 3 11.69 16.19 -2.30
C GLY A 3 10.52 15.43 -1.65
N LEU A 4 10.27 14.17 -2.04
CA LEU A 4 9.17 13.35 -1.50
C LEU A 4 9.60 11.89 -1.32
N THR A 5 9.28 11.32 -0.17
CA THR A 5 9.44 9.90 0.13
C THR A 5 8.29 9.10 -0.47
N GLY A 6 8.51 7.81 -0.76
CA GLY A 6 7.43 6.94 -1.23
C GLY A 6 6.27 6.82 -0.22
N MET A 7 6.57 7.01 1.08
CA MET A 7 5.58 6.96 2.15
C MET A 7 4.63 8.15 2.09
N GLU A 8 5.17 9.36 1.92
CA GLU A 8 4.39 10.59 1.75
C GLU A 8 3.53 10.52 0.48
N VAL A 9 4.07 9.97 -0.61
CA VAL A 9 3.31 9.75 -1.85
C VAL A 9 2.14 8.79 -1.62
N CYS A 10 2.38 7.66 -0.95
CA CYS A 10 1.31 6.71 -0.62
C CYS A 10 0.23 7.36 0.24
N GLN A 11 0.63 8.09 1.28
CA GLN A 11 -0.29 8.82 2.16
C GLN A 11 -1.16 9.82 1.36
N GLN A 12 -0.55 10.60 0.47
CA GLN A 12 -1.30 11.55 -0.36
C GLN A 12 -2.27 10.86 -1.33
N LEU A 13 -1.84 9.77 -1.98
CA LEU A 13 -2.70 8.97 -2.87
C LEU A 13 -3.89 8.38 -2.12
N LYS A 14 -3.66 7.88 -0.91
CA LYS A 14 -4.71 7.26 -0.09
C LYS A 14 -5.64 8.26 0.58
N ALA A 15 -5.21 9.50 0.78
CA ALA A 15 -6.04 10.58 1.29
C ALA A 15 -6.94 11.22 0.22
N ASP A 16 -6.60 11.12 -1.07
CA ASP A 16 -7.37 11.74 -2.15
C ASP A 16 -8.53 10.82 -2.60
N PRO A 17 -9.81 11.26 -2.51
CA PRO A 17 -10.98 10.50 -2.95
C PRO A 17 -10.96 10.06 -4.42
N ARG A 18 -10.14 10.68 -5.26
CA ARG A 18 -9.97 10.31 -6.67
C ARG A 18 -9.02 9.14 -6.87
N TRP A 19 -8.05 8.95 -5.96
CA TRP A 19 -6.91 8.05 -6.15
C TRP A 19 -6.80 6.95 -5.09
N TRP A 20 -7.54 7.04 -3.99
CA TRP A 20 -7.41 6.13 -2.84
C TRP A 20 -7.60 4.64 -3.18
N THR A 21 -8.34 4.35 -4.24
CA THR A 21 -8.60 3.00 -4.74
C THR A 21 -7.40 2.38 -5.47
N ILE A 22 -6.42 3.17 -5.91
CA ILE A 22 -5.24 2.67 -6.63
C ILE A 22 -4.39 1.82 -5.68
N PRO A 23 -4.10 0.55 -5.99
CA PRO A 23 -3.24 -0.27 -5.16
C PRO A 23 -1.79 0.22 -5.20
N VAL A 24 -1.13 0.26 -4.05
CA VAL A 24 0.27 0.69 -3.92
C VAL A 24 1.12 -0.49 -3.45
N ILE A 25 2.21 -0.76 -4.16
CA ILE A 25 3.23 -1.73 -3.78
C ILE A 25 4.54 -0.96 -3.58
N PHE A 26 5.17 -1.14 -2.43
CA PHE A 26 6.47 -0.54 -2.17
C PHE A 26 7.59 -1.41 -2.69
N ILE A 27 8.61 -0.79 -3.29
CA ILE A 27 9.83 -1.48 -3.72
C ILE A 27 11.02 -0.78 -3.10
N THR A 28 11.64 -1.38 -2.08
CA THR A 28 12.61 -0.71 -1.19
C THR A 28 13.86 -1.55 -0.99
N ALA A 29 15.02 -0.90 -0.79
CA ALA A 29 16.24 -1.58 -0.34
C ALA A 29 16.24 -1.86 1.18
N ASN A 30 15.35 -1.20 1.93
CA ASN A 30 15.15 -1.40 3.36
C ASN A 30 13.69 -1.82 3.59
N ASP A 31 13.48 -3.11 3.83
CA ASP A 31 12.18 -3.74 4.04
C ASP A 31 12.01 -4.26 5.48
N SER A 32 12.68 -3.59 6.43
CA SER A 32 12.59 -3.90 7.85
C SER A 32 11.15 -4.00 8.35
N HIS A 33 10.93 -4.78 9.42
CA HIS A 33 9.62 -4.93 10.06
C HIS A 33 8.89 -3.60 10.33
N PRO A 34 9.54 -2.55 10.87
CA PRO A 34 8.89 -1.25 11.07
C PRO A 34 8.42 -0.62 9.76
N PHE A 35 9.21 -0.72 8.69
CA PHE A 35 8.85 -0.17 7.38
C PHE A 35 7.62 -0.90 6.79
N ARG A 36 7.60 -2.23 6.87
CA ARG A 36 6.47 -3.05 6.40
C ARG A 36 5.18 -2.76 7.17
N ALA A 37 5.28 -2.65 8.49
CA ALA A 37 4.13 -2.32 9.34
C ALA A 37 3.56 -0.92 9.00
N GLU A 38 4.44 0.06 8.79
CA GLU A 38 4.04 1.41 8.40
C GLU A 38 3.39 1.44 7.00
N ALA A 39 4.00 0.78 6.02
CA ALA A 39 3.45 0.69 4.67
C ALA A 39 2.05 0.06 4.66
N GLN A 40 1.87 -1.01 5.44
CA GLN A 40 0.57 -1.66 5.60
C GLN A 40 -0.46 -0.71 6.24
N ARG A 41 -0.08 0.04 7.26
CA ARG A 41 -0.94 1.04 7.93
C ARG A 41 -1.38 2.15 6.98
N LEU A 42 -0.51 2.55 6.05
CA LEU A 42 -0.84 3.51 4.99
C LEU A 42 -1.72 2.91 3.88
N GLY A 43 -2.07 1.62 3.93
CA GLY A 43 -2.91 0.98 2.91
C GLY A 43 -2.13 0.47 1.70
N ALA A 44 -0.83 0.20 1.85
CA ALA A 44 -0.08 -0.56 0.86
C ALA A 44 -0.64 -1.98 0.74
N VAL A 45 -0.62 -2.52 -0.48
CA VAL A 45 -0.97 -3.91 -0.72
C VAL A 45 0.18 -4.82 -0.29
N ASP A 46 1.42 -4.45 -0.62
CA ASP A 46 2.60 -5.24 -0.36
C ASP A 46 3.88 -4.39 -0.35
N VAL A 47 4.97 -4.97 0.15
CA VAL A 47 6.33 -4.42 0.15
C VAL A 47 7.30 -5.48 -0.39
N LEU A 48 7.94 -5.16 -1.51
CA LEU A 48 9.04 -5.92 -2.09
C LEU A 48 10.40 -5.33 -1.67
N GLY A 49 11.26 -6.18 -1.14
CA GLY A 49 12.66 -5.88 -0.87
C GLY A 49 13.48 -5.92 -2.16
N LYS A 50 14.51 -5.09 -2.27
CA LYS A 50 15.50 -5.17 -3.35
C LYS A 50 16.71 -5.98 -2.87
N PRO A 51 17.29 -6.86 -3.73
CA PRO A 51 16.79 -7.26 -5.04
C PRO A 51 15.56 -8.17 -4.94
N PHE A 52 14.68 -8.13 -5.94
CA PHE A 52 13.52 -9.00 -6.09
C PHE A 52 13.56 -9.68 -7.46
N ASP A 53 12.90 -10.82 -7.59
CA ASP A 53 12.73 -11.48 -8.88
C ASP A 53 11.42 -11.10 -9.59
N ILE A 54 11.28 -11.50 -10.85
CA ILE A 54 10.11 -11.15 -11.66
C ILE A 54 8.83 -11.84 -11.18
N LEU A 55 8.94 -13.04 -10.61
CA LEU A 55 7.81 -13.82 -10.12
C LEU A 55 7.24 -13.21 -8.84
N GLU A 56 8.10 -12.73 -7.94
CA GLU A 56 7.71 -11.99 -6.75
C GLU A 56 6.94 -10.72 -7.13
N LEU A 57 7.46 -9.93 -8.08
CA LEU A 57 6.78 -8.72 -8.55
C LEU A 57 5.42 -9.04 -9.20
N LEU A 58 5.37 -10.05 -10.08
CA LEU A 58 4.13 -10.47 -10.73
C LEU A 58 3.10 -10.95 -9.71
N THR A 59 3.53 -11.68 -8.68
CA THR A 59 2.64 -12.18 -7.61
C THR A 59 2.03 -11.02 -6.83
N ALA A 60 2.85 -10.04 -6.41
CA ALA A 60 2.36 -8.85 -5.71
C ALA A 60 1.41 -8.02 -6.59
N ALA A 61 1.75 -7.82 -7.87
CA ALA A 61 0.93 -7.07 -8.82
C ALA A 61 -0.43 -7.73 -9.08
N LEU A 62 -0.45 -9.05 -9.32
CA LEU A 62 -1.69 -9.80 -9.51
C LEU A 62 -2.55 -9.80 -8.24
N THR A 63 -1.94 -9.89 -7.07
CA THR A 63 -2.64 -9.81 -5.79
C THR A 63 -3.26 -8.42 -5.57
N ALA A 64 -2.53 -7.36 -5.93
CA ALA A 64 -3.02 -5.99 -5.90
C ALA A 64 -4.24 -5.77 -6.81
N LEU A 65 -4.21 -6.29 -8.04
CA LEU A 65 -5.31 -6.15 -8.99
C LEU A 65 -6.54 -6.98 -8.62
N LYS A 66 -6.35 -8.10 -7.88
CA LYS A 66 -7.44 -8.97 -7.44
C LYS A 66 -8.16 -8.47 -6.18
N ARG A 67 -7.62 -7.49 -5.46
CA ARG A 67 -8.24 -6.95 -4.24
C ARG A 67 -9.38 -6.00 -4.65
N PRO A 68 -10.66 -6.37 -4.45
CA PRO A 68 -11.75 -5.46 -4.75
C PRO A 68 -11.72 -4.32 -3.71
N VAL A 69 -11.50 -3.10 -4.18
CA VAL A 69 -11.83 -1.92 -3.37
C VAL A 69 -13.35 -1.80 -3.38
N PRO A 70 -14.05 -1.85 -2.23
CA PRO A 70 -15.50 -1.84 -2.24
C PRO A 70 -15.99 -0.54 -2.91
N PRO A 71 -16.85 -0.61 -3.94
CA PRO A 71 -17.27 0.56 -4.73
C PRO A 71 -17.91 1.69 -3.91
N ASN A 72 -18.42 1.35 -2.72
CA ASN A 72 -19.07 2.26 -1.77
C ASN A 72 -18.42 2.20 -0.38
N ALA A 73 -17.12 1.93 -0.29
CA ALA A 73 -16.46 1.97 1.00
C ALA A 73 -16.41 3.44 1.48
N THR A 74 -17.39 3.81 2.30
CA THR A 74 -17.37 5.06 3.06
C THR A 74 -16.06 5.15 3.84
N LEU A 75 -15.54 6.36 4.04
CA LEU A 75 -14.34 6.58 4.83
C LEU A 75 -14.40 5.84 6.17
N GLU A 76 -15.57 5.79 6.81
CA GLU A 76 -15.80 5.01 8.04
C GLU A 76 -15.63 3.49 7.89
N THR A 77 -16.10 2.92 6.79
CA THR A 77 -16.01 1.47 6.52
C THR A 77 -14.57 1.06 6.28
N LEU A 78 -13.80 1.90 5.59
CA LEU A 78 -12.37 1.72 5.37
C LEU A 78 -11.59 1.95 6.65
N LEU A 79 -11.90 3.01 7.42
CA LEU A 79 -11.26 3.26 8.70
C LEU A 79 -11.47 2.10 9.67
N ARG A 80 -12.63 1.41 9.63
CA ARG A 80 -12.84 0.17 10.42
C ARG A 80 -12.07 -1.04 9.88
N GLN A 81 -11.95 -1.18 8.56
CA GLN A 81 -11.26 -2.30 7.93
C GLN A 81 -9.72 -2.20 8.02
N TYR A 82 -9.20 -0.98 8.12
CA TYR A 82 -7.77 -0.66 8.26
C TYR A 82 -7.40 -0.15 9.66
N ALA A 83 -8.34 -0.07 10.61
CA ALA A 83 -8.02 0.21 12.00
C ALA A 83 -7.18 -0.92 12.58
N PRO A 84 -6.13 -0.62 13.35
CA PRO A 84 -5.38 -1.64 14.07
C PRO A 84 -6.34 -2.32 15.07
N THR A 85 -6.53 -3.63 14.93
CA THR A 85 -7.15 -4.43 15.99
C THR A 85 -6.28 -4.32 17.25
N PRO A 86 -6.89 -4.13 18.44
CA PRO A 86 -6.17 -3.96 19.70
C PRO A 86 -5.32 -5.17 20.07
#